data_AF-A0A0P8Y3K4-F1
#
_entry.id   AF-A0A0P8Y3K4-F1
#
_cell.length_a   1.000
_cell.length_b   1.000
_cell.length_c   1.000
_cell.angle_alpha   90.00
_cell.angle_beta   90.00
_cell.angle_gamma   90.00
#
_symmetry.space_group_name_H-M   'P 1'
#
loop_
_entity.id
_entity.type
_entity.pdbx_description
1 polymer ?
#
loop_
_entity_poly.entity_id
_entity_poly.type
_entity_poly.pdbx_seq_one_letter_code
_entity_poly.pdbx_strand_id
1 'polypeptide(L)'
;MKLLLLILFFAVCHARNYSKTSVLNELCKRHKSGPPCLKLKTFYWSVKAGKCKATKYLIEPCSFFLRSDTCNKICSTHIESFDQLEEFVHIM
;
A
#
# COMPACT_ATOMS: atom_id res chain seq x y z
N MET A 1 -1.50 -43.74 -5.45
CA MET A 1 -2.17 -42.43 -5.67
C MET A 1 -2.82 -41.89 -4.38
N LYS A 2 -2.09 -41.84 -3.27
CA LYS A 2 -2.61 -41.29 -1.98
C LYS A 2 -1.74 -40.15 -1.41
N LEU A 3 -0.48 -40.03 -1.85
CA LEU A 3 0.44 -38.99 -1.38
C LEU A 3 0.17 -37.60 -1.98
N LEU A 4 -0.38 -37.54 -3.21
CA LEU A 4 -0.61 -36.28 -3.93
C LEU A 4 -1.73 -35.42 -3.31
N LEU A 5 -2.71 -36.04 -2.67
CA LEU A 5 -3.81 -35.33 -2.02
C LEU A 5 -3.36 -34.57 -0.76
N LEU A 6 -2.34 -35.07 -0.05
CA LEU A 6 -1.81 -34.40 1.15
C LEU A 6 -1.12 -33.07 0.83
N ILE A 7 -0.42 -32.98 -0.31
CA ILE A 7 0.29 -31.76 -0.71
C ILE A 7 -0.69 -30.63 -1.05
N LEU A 8 -1.84 -30.96 -1.63
CA LEU A 8 -2.92 -29.99 -1.91
C LEU A 8 -3.49 -29.36 -0.64
N PHE A 9 -3.67 -30.11 0.45
CA PHE A 9 -4.17 -29.55 1.72
C PHE A 9 -3.16 -28.61 2.41
N PHE A 10 -1.86 -28.88 2.30
CA PHE A 10 -0.83 -27.98 2.86
C PHE A 10 -0.66 -26.69 2.05
N ALA A 11 -0.92 -26.72 0.73
CA ALA A 11 -0.83 -25.53 -0.11
C ALA A 11 -1.92 -24.48 0.19
N VAL A 12 -3.13 -24.92 0.56
CA VAL A 12 -4.25 -23.99 0.87
C VAL A 12 -4.01 -23.19 2.16
N CYS A 13 -3.26 -23.74 3.12
CA CYS A 13 -2.95 -23.03 4.37
C CYS A 13 -1.92 -21.90 4.18
N HIS A 14 -1.02 -22.01 3.20
CA HIS A 14 -0.03 -20.96 2.91
C HIS A 14 -0.63 -19.75 2.19
N ALA A 15 -1.75 -19.92 1.47
CA ALA A 15 -2.43 -18.81 0.78
C ALA A 15 -3.09 -17.81 1.75
N ARG A 16 -3.37 -18.20 3.00
CA ARG A 16 -4.02 -17.34 4.00
C ARG A 16 -3.09 -16.29 4.62
N ASN A 17 -1.78 -16.39 4.36
CA ASN A 17 -0.78 -15.41 4.81
C ASN A 17 -0.48 -14.32 3.77
N TYR A 18 -1.15 -14.34 2.62
CA TYR A 18 -1.06 -13.24 1.67
C TYR A 18 -2.01 -12.11 2.10
N SER A 19 -1.40 -11.02 2.53
CA SER A 19 -1.97 -9.68 2.57
C SER A 19 -2.88 -9.32 3.77
N LYS A 20 -2.33 -9.44 4.98
CA LYS A 20 -2.46 -8.35 5.97
C LYS A 20 -1.33 -7.33 5.80
N THR A 21 -0.87 -7.10 4.57
CA THR A 21 -0.14 -5.88 4.28
C THR A 21 -1.16 -4.77 4.48
N SER A 22 -1.04 -4.04 5.61
CA SER A 22 -1.88 -2.89 5.94
C SER A 22 -2.16 -2.11 4.66
N VAL A 23 -3.39 -1.68 4.46
CA VAL A 23 -3.81 -0.89 3.29
C VAL A 23 -2.89 0.31 3.04
N LEU A 24 -2.28 0.84 4.10
CA LEU A 24 -1.24 1.87 4.04
C LEU A 24 0.07 1.40 3.41
N ASN A 25 0.46 0.13 3.50
CA ASN A 25 1.63 -0.39 2.80
C ASN A 25 1.48 -0.30 1.27
N GLU A 26 0.29 -0.49 0.74
CA GLU A 26 0.02 -0.38 -0.70
C GLU A 26 -0.19 1.08 -1.13
N LEU A 27 -0.83 1.90 -0.30
CA LEU A 27 -1.16 3.30 -0.61
C LEU A 27 -0.05 4.31 -0.29
N CYS A 28 0.65 4.13 0.83
CA CYS A 28 1.56 5.12 1.37
C CYS A 28 3.02 4.86 1.02
N LYS A 29 3.40 3.62 0.68
CA LYS A 29 4.78 3.31 0.31
C LYS A 29 5.06 3.66 -1.14
N ARG A 30 6.28 4.14 -1.37
CA ARG A 30 6.82 4.30 -2.70
C ARG A 30 7.37 2.98 -3.23
N HIS A 31 6.89 2.58 -4.40
CA HIS A 31 7.47 1.51 -5.19
C HIS A 31 8.90 1.87 -5.63
N LYS A 32 9.83 0.95 -5.41
CA LYS A 32 11.27 1.16 -5.70
C LYS A 32 11.61 0.93 -7.17
N SER A 33 10.75 0.24 -7.91
CA SER A 33 10.98 -0.25 -9.26
C SER A 33 9.67 -0.33 -10.02
N GLY A 34 9.71 -0.01 -11.31
CA GLY A 34 8.56 -0.01 -12.22
C GLY A 34 8.78 1.03 -13.32
N PRO A 35 8.11 0.91 -14.47
CA PRO A 35 8.11 1.98 -15.46
C PRO A 35 7.52 3.26 -14.86
N PRO A 36 7.98 4.44 -15.30
CA PRO A 36 7.37 5.69 -14.91
C PRO A 36 5.97 5.79 -15.54
N CYS A 37 4.92 5.92 -14.73
CA CYS A 37 3.57 6.13 -15.24
C CYS A 37 3.40 7.54 -15.80
N LEU A 38 3.89 8.55 -15.05
CA LEU A 38 3.73 9.96 -15.38
C LEU A 38 4.75 10.84 -14.65
N LYS A 39 5.17 11.93 -15.30
CA LYS A 39 5.95 13.01 -14.66
C LYS A 39 5.00 14.00 -13.98
N LEU A 40 4.71 13.76 -12.71
CA LEU A 40 3.82 14.58 -11.89
C LEU A 40 4.41 14.78 -10.50
N LYS A 41 4.20 15.96 -9.90
CA LYS A 41 4.55 16.20 -8.50
C LYS A 41 3.57 15.45 -7.60
N THR A 42 4.03 14.39 -6.96
CA THR A 42 3.24 13.59 -6.02
C THR A 42 3.96 13.42 -4.69
N PHE A 43 3.28 12.86 -3.70
CA PHE A 43 3.76 12.70 -2.34
C PHE A 43 3.63 11.25 -1.87
N TYR A 44 4.65 10.76 -1.15
CA TYR A 44 4.71 9.40 -0.60
C TYR A 44 5.18 9.43 0.85
N TRP A 45 4.73 8.49 1.68
CA TRP A 45 5.14 8.40 3.07
C TRP A 45 6.58 7.91 3.20
N SER A 46 7.41 8.69 3.88
CA SER A 46 8.78 8.29 4.21
C SER A 46 8.85 7.88 5.68
N VAL A 47 8.86 6.57 5.94
CA VAL A 47 9.00 6.03 7.30
C VAL A 47 10.23 6.62 8.01
N LYS A 48 11.36 6.71 7.31
CA LYS A 48 12.60 7.31 7.85
C LYS A 48 12.45 8.77 8.27
N ALA A 49 11.57 9.53 7.62
CA ALA A 49 11.38 10.94 7.91
C ALA A 49 10.12 11.23 8.74
N GLY A 50 9.30 10.20 9.04
CA GLY A 50 8.02 10.36 9.71
C GLY A 50 7.05 11.32 9.01
N LYS A 51 7.20 11.53 7.70
CA LYS A 51 6.37 12.47 6.92
C LYS A 51 6.37 12.14 5.43
N CYS A 52 5.41 12.71 4.72
CA CYS A 52 5.36 12.62 3.27
C CYS A 52 6.45 13.46 2.58
N LYS A 53 7.05 12.89 1.54
CA LYS A 53 8.06 13.53 0.70
C LYS A 53 7.57 13.63 -0.74
N ALA A 54 7.98 14.70 -1.42
CA ALA A 54 7.66 14.89 -2.83
C ALA A 54 8.50 13.96 -3.73
N THR A 55 7.89 13.50 -4.82
CA THR A 55 8.56 12.88 -5.97
C THR A 55 8.03 13.53 -7.25
N LYS A 56 8.81 13.47 -8.33
CA LYS A 56 8.45 14.02 -9.65
C LYS A 56 8.00 12.95 -10.63
N TYR A 57 8.12 11.68 -10.24
CA TYR A 57 7.83 10.53 -11.09
C TYR A 57 6.95 9.56 -10.32
N LEU A 58 5.81 9.25 -10.93
CA LEU A 58 4.95 8.13 -10.56
C LEU A 58 5.58 6.86 -11.10
N ILE A 59 5.74 5.81 -10.29
CA ILE A 59 6.31 4.52 -10.68
C ILE A 59 5.23 3.47 -10.47
N GLU A 60 5.09 2.52 -11.40
CA GLU A 60 4.11 1.46 -11.27
C GLU A 60 4.33 0.56 -10.03
N PRO A 61 3.25 0.08 -9.40
CA PRO A 61 1.85 0.47 -9.60
C PRO A 61 1.59 1.93 -9.20
N CYS A 62 0.80 2.61 -10.02
CA CYS A 62 0.61 4.06 -10.01
C CYS A 62 -0.31 4.54 -8.87
N SER A 63 0.16 4.50 -7.61
CA SER A 63 -0.61 4.97 -6.44
C SER A 63 0.16 6.02 -5.63
N PHE A 64 -0.22 7.30 -5.71
CA PHE A 64 0.40 8.38 -4.91
C PHE A 64 -0.53 9.58 -4.70
N PHE A 65 -0.27 10.35 -3.64
CA PHE A 65 -1.06 11.54 -3.29
C PHE A 65 -0.64 12.77 -4.11
N LEU A 66 -1.59 13.58 -4.55
CA LEU A 66 -1.33 14.85 -5.25
C LEU A 66 -1.08 16.03 -4.29
N ARG A 67 -1.50 15.90 -3.03
CA ARG A 67 -1.36 16.92 -1.99
C ARG A 67 -0.57 16.37 -0.80
N SER A 68 0.37 17.17 -0.27
CA SER A 68 1.19 16.77 0.89
C SER A 68 0.35 16.56 2.14
N ASP A 69 -0.65 17.41 2.36
CA ASP A 69 -1.47 17.40 3.58
C ASP A 69 -2.34 16.16 3.64
N THR A 70 -2.98 15.81 2.52
CA THR A 70 -3.75 14.56 2.37
C THR A 70 -2.87 13.34 2.61
N CYS A 71 -1.67 13.32 2.04
CA CYS A 71 -0.69 12.25 2.26
C CYS A 71 -0.33 12.12 3.75
N ASN A 72 0.01 13.23 4.40
CA ASN A 72 0.38 13.23 5.82
C ASN A 72 -0.79 12.76 6.68
N LYS A 73 -2.01 13.26 6.43
CA LYS A 73 -3.21 12.93 7.22
C LYS A 73 -3.59 11.45 7.14
N ILE A 74 -3.52 10.86 5.94
CA ILE A 74 -3.84 9.43 5.74
C ILE A 74 -2.70 8.54 6.24
N CYS A 75 -1.46 8.85 5.90
CA CYS A 75 -0.33 7.96 6.15
C CYS A 75 0.32 8.10 7.53
N SER A 76 -0.01 9.14 8.30
CA SER A 76 0.37 9.24 9.72
C SER A 76 -0.62 8.53 10.65
N THR A 77 -1.82 8.22 10.16
CA THR A 77 -2.87 7.55 10.93
C THR A 77 -2.67 6.03 10.89
N HIS A 78 -2.99 5.33 11.98
CA HIS A 78 -2.88 3.88 12.05
C HIS A 78 -4.13 3.22 11.44
N ILE A 79 -4.21 3.17 10.11
CA ILE A 79 -5.29 2.52 9.35
C ILE A 79 -4.84 1.10 8.96
N GLU A 80 -5.55 0.09 9.45
CA GLU A 80 -5.21 -1.32 9.22
C GLU A 80 -6.05 -1.97 8.12
N SER A 81 -7.26 -1.48 7.87
CA SER A 81 -8.21 -2.03 6.88
C SER A 81 -8.74 -1.00 5.89
N PHE A 82 -9.34 -1.48 4.78
CA PHE A 82 -9.99 -0.61 3.80
C PHE A 82 -11.26 0.01 4.38
N ASP A 83 -12.00 -0.69 5.23
CA ASP A 83 -13.21 -0.16 5.88
C ASP A 83 -12.87 1.05 6.76
N GLN A 84 -11.77 0.98 7.52
CA GLN A 84 -11.28 2.11 8.32
C GLN A 84 -10.81 3.27 7.44
N LEU A 85 -10.23 2.98 6.27
CA LEU A 85 -9.83 4.02 5.31
C LEU A 85 -11.06 4.71 4.71
N GLU A 86 -12.08 3.95 4.34
CA GLU A 86 -13.32 4.47 3.77
C GLU A 86 -14.05 5.36 4.78
N GLU A 87 -14.19 4.89 6.02
CA GLU A 87 -14.75 5.68 7.12
C GLU A 87 -13.94 6.97 7.34
N PHE A 88 -12.61 6.87 7.38
CA PHE A 88 -11.74 8.03 7.57
C PHE A 88 -11.90 9.05 6.43
N VAL A 89 -11.94 8.62 5.17
CA VAL A 89 -12.10 9.51 4.01
C VAL A 89 -13.48 10.14 3.97
N HIS A 90 -14.53 9.43 4.37
CA HIS A 90 -15.90 9.98 4.42
C HIS A 90 -16.09 11.07 5.49
N ILE A 91 -15.27 11.06 6.54
CA ILE A 91 -15.32 12.05 7.63
C ILE A 91 -14.44 13.28 7.32
N MET A 92 -13.53 13.19 6.34
CA MET A 92 -12.56 14.23 5.99
C MET A 92 -13.08 15.32 5.06
#